data_AF-A0A3M1R7P1-F1
#
_entry.id   AF-A0A3M1R7P1-F1
#
_cell.length_a   1.000
_cell.length_b   1.000
_cell.length_c   1.000
_cell.angle_alpha   90.00
_cell.angle_beta   90.00
_cell.angle_gamma   90.00
#
_symmetry.space_group_name_H-M   'P 1'
#
loop_
_entity.id
_entity.type
_entity.pdbx_description
1 polymer ?
#
loop_
_entity_poly.entity_id
_entity_poly.type
_entity_poly.pdbx_seq_one_letter_code
_entity_poly.pdbx_strand_id
1 'polypeptide(L)' 'MGKRGKKYLEALQAVDRQRKYPLEEAISLAKRLAFARFDETVEIAIRLGVNPRHADQMVRGGVV' A
#
# COMPACT_ATOMS: atom_id res chain seq x y z
N MET A 1 16.81 8.47 6.97
CA MET A 1 15.65 8.36 6.05
C MET A 1 15.99 9.14 4.79
N GLY A 2 16.22 8.47 3.65
CA GLY A 2 16.72 9.12 2.44
C GLY A 2 15.70 10.07 1.79
N LYS A 3 16.18 11.09 1.08
CA LYS A 3 15.32 11.97 0.26
C LYS A 3 14.58 11.11 -0.78
N ARG A 4 13.26 11.28 -0.82
CA ARG A 4 12.40 10.63 -1.82
C ARG A 4 12.53 11.35 -3.17
N GLY A 5 12.40 10.59 -4.26
CA GLY A 5 12.45 11.14 -5.62
C GLY A 5 11.28 12.07 -5.92
N LYS A 6 11.44 12.98 -6.89
CA LYS A 6 10.43 13.99 -7.25
C LYS A 6 9.07 13.38 -7.62
N LYS A 7 9.06 12.36 -8.48
CA LYS A 7 7.84 11.64 -8.91
C LYS A 7 7.06 11.04 -7.74
N TYR A 8 7.76 10.52 -6.73
CA TYR A 8 7.13 9.97 -5.54
C TYR A 8 6.45 11.08 -4.70
N LEU A 9 7.08 12.25 -4.60
CA LEU A 9 6.52 13.39 -3.88
C LEU A 9 5.31 13.99 -4.60
N GLU A 10 5.31 13.98 -5.93
CA GLU A 10 4.16 14.39 -6.75
C GLU A 10 2.98 13.43 -6.57
N ALA A 11 3.22 12.11 -6.65
CA ALA A 11 2.18 11.12 -6.41
C ALA A 11 1.59 11.22 -4.99
N LEU A 12 2.41 11.52 -3.99
CA LEU A 12 1.97 11.71 -2.60
C LEU A 12 0.99 12.88 -2.42
N GLN A 13 1.10 13.94 -3.22
CA GLN A 13 0.20 15.09 -3.12
C GLN A 13 -1.22 14.77 -3.62
N ALA A 14 -1.35 13.80 -4.52
CA ALA A 14 -2.63 13.35 -5.03
C ALA A 14 -3.37 12.38 -4.08
N VAL A 15 -2.72 11.94 -2.99
CA VAL A 15 -3.30 11.03 -2.00
C VAL A 15 -3.60 11.76 -0.69
N ASP A 16 -4.86 11.75 -0.27
CA ASP A 16 -5.23 12.19 1.07
C ASP A 16 -5.06 11.03 2.06
N ARG A 17 -4.20 11.22 3.06
CA ARG A 17 -3.89 10.19 4.07
C ARG A 17 -4.96 10.06 5.15
N GLN A 18 -5.86 11.03 5.29
CA GLN A 18 -6.94 11.01 6.27
C GLN A 18 -8.24 10.45 5.69
N ARG A 19 -8.41 10.55 4.37
CA ARG A 19 -9.59 10.01 3.68
C ARG A 19 -9.51 8.49 3.58
N LYS A 20 -10.62 7.83 3.93
CA LYS A 20 -10.83 6.40 3.65
C LYS A 20 -11.44 6.28 2.26
N TYR A 21 -10.66 5.77 1.32
CA TYR A 21 -11.13 5.51 -0.04
C TYR A 21 -11.90 4.18 -0.10
N PRO A 22 -13.04 4.12 -0.81
CA PRO A 22 -13.63 2.85 -1.19
C PRO A 22 -12.69 2.08 -2.13
N LEU A 23 -12.80 0.75 -2.15
CA LEU A 23 -11.86 -0.14 -2.83
C LEU A 23 -11.68 0.21 -4.32
N GLU A 24 -12.78 0.46 -5.03
CA GLU A 24 -12.74 0.80 -6.47
C GLU A 24 -12.01 2.12 -6.76
N GLU A 25 -12.24 3.14 -5.92
CA GLU A 25 -11.57 4.44 -6.02
C GLU A 25 -10.07 4.29 -5.70
N ALA A 26 -9.73 3.49 -4.67
CA ALA A 26 -8.36 3.22 -4.28
C ALA A 26 -7.56 2.51 -5.39
N ILE A 27 -8.15 1.49 -6.04
CA ILE A 27 -7.51 0.78 -7.15
C ILE A 27 -7.32 1.71 -8.36
N SER A 28 -8.35 2.49 -8.69
CA SER A 28 -8.28 3.43 -9.82
C SER A 28 -7.26 4.55 -9.59
N LEU A 29 -7.10 4.98 -8.33
CA LEU A 29 -6.10 5.95 -7.93
C LEU A 29 -4.69 5.34 -7.97
N ALA A 30 -4.50 4.13 -7.45
CA ALA A 30 -3.22 3.42 -7.52
C ALA A 30 -2.70 3.26 -8.95
N LYS A 31 -3.58 2.84 -9.89
CA LYS A 31 -3.22 2.72 -11.32
C LYS A 31 -2.85 4.05 -11.96
N ARG A 32 -3.48 5.15 -11.57
CA ARG A 32 -3.17 6.50 -12.09
C ARG A 32 -1.85 7.06 -11.57
N LEU A 33 -1.43 6.61 -10.39
CA LEU A 33 -0.19 7.05 -9.76
C LEU A 33 1.01 6.19 -10.13
N ALA A 34 0.83 5.14 -10.94
CA ALA A 34 1.91 4.36 -11.49
C ALA A 34 2.75 5.24 -12.44
N PHE A 35 4.03 5.41 -12.09
CA PHE A 35 4.96 6.29 -12.83
C PHE A 35 6.21 5.55 -13.31
N ALA A 36 6.36 4.28 -12.92
CA ALA A 36 7.40 3.42 -13.43
C ALA A 36 7.15 3.08 -14.91
N ARG A 37 8.21 2.70 -15.61
CA ARG A 37 8.17 2.31 -17.03
C ARG A 37 7.90 0.81 -17.23
N PHE A 38 7.56 0.10 -16.16
CA PHE A 38 7.31 -1.34 -16.13
C PHE A 38 6.00 -1.60 -15.39
N ASP A 39 5.48 -2.83 -15.51
CA ASP A 39 4.25 -3.23 -14.82
C ASP A 39 4.48 -3.31 -13.31
N GLU A 40 3.90 -2.34 -12.58
CA GLU A 40 4.03 -2.24 -11.13
C GLU A 40 3.16 -3.29 -10.42
N THR A 41 3.70 -3.87 -9.34
CA THR A 41 2.97 -4.78 -8.46
C THR A 41 2.15 -3.98 -7.45
N VAL A 42 0.86 -4.30 -7.33
CA VAL A 42 -0.01 -3.73 -6.29
C VAL A 42 0.07 -4.61 -5.04
N GLU A 43 0.49 -4.02 -3.92
CA GLU A 43 0.54 -4.69 -2.62
C GLU A 43 -0.49 -4.10 -1.65
N ILE A 44 -0.98 -4.92 -0.73
CA ILE A 44 -1.91 -4.51 0.33
C ILE A 44 -1.20 -4.63 1.67
N ALA A 45 -0.98 -3.49 2.33
CA ALA A 45 -0.41 -3.46 3.68
C ALA A 45 -1.52 -3.54 4.74
N ILE A 46 -1.58 -4.66 5.46
CA ILE A 46 -2.56 -4.90 6.52
C ILE A 46 -1.84 -4.99 7.85
N ARG A 47 -2.19 -4.13 8.80
CA ARG A 47 -1.71 -4.25 10.19
C ARG A 47 -2.61 -5.24 10.93
N LEU A 48 -2.12 -6.47 11.07
CA LEU A 48 -2.78 -7.50 11.85
C LEU A 48 -2.54 -7.18 13.35
N GLY A 49 -3.62 -7.01 14.12
CA GLY A 49 -3.57 -6.70 15.56
C GLY A 49 -3.10 -7.85 16.46
N VAL A 50 -2.33 -8.78 15.91
CA VAL A 50 -1.81 -9.97 16.59
C VAL A 50 -0.50 -9.64 17.29
N ASN A 51 -0.24 -10.29 18.44
CA ASN A 51 1.03 -10.15 19.12
C ASN A 51 2.02 -11.21 18.59
N PRO A 52 3.05 -10.84 17.81
CA PRO A 52 3.97 -11.79 17.20
C PRO A 52 4.89 -12.50 18.20
N ARG A 53 4.88 -12.10 19.49
CA ARG A 53 5.62 -12.79 20.56
C ARG A 53 4.94 -14.07 21.03
N HIS A 54 3.64 -14.22 20.75
CA HIS A 54 2.85 -15.41 21.07
C HIS A 54 2.69 -16.26 19.81
N ALA A 55 3.21 -17.49 19.83
CA ALA A 55 3.30 -18.34 18.64
C ALA A 55 1.92 -18.74 18.07
N ASP A 56 0.89 -18.79 18.91
CA ASP A 56 -0.50 -19.07 18.61
C ASP A 56 -1.22 -17.95 17.83
N GLN A 57 -0.69 -16.73 17.87
CA GLN A 57 -1.27 -15.57 17.17
C GLN A 57 -0.59 -15.28 15.83
N MET A 58 0.38 -16.11 15.42
CA MET A 58 1.07 -15.94 14.15
C MET A 58 0.20 -16.40 12.99
N VAL A 59 -0.29 -15.45 12.20
CA VAL A 59 -1.07 -15.74 10.98
C VAL A 59 -0.12 -16.04 9.83
N ARG A 60 -0.08 -17.29 9.39
CA ARG A 60 0.57 -17.72 8.15
C ARG A 60 -0.39 -18.60 7.37
N GLY A 61 -0.81 -18.12 6.21
CA GLY A 61 -1.67 -18.84 5.28
C GLY A 61 -1.46 -18.29 3.87
N GLY A 62 -1.43 -19.18 2.89
CA GLY A 62 -1.46 -18.83 1.47
C GLY A 62 -2.84 -19.16 0.92
N VAL A 63 -3.41 -18.26 0.14
CA VAL A 63 -4.59 -18.52 -0.68
C VAL A 63 -4.12 -18.47 -2.14
N VAL A 64 -4.55 -19.46 -2.93
CA VAL A 64 -4.20 -19.60 -4.35
C VAL A 64 -5.28 -18.95 -5.21
#